data_AF-A0A2D9D5S1-F1
#
_entry.id   AF-A0A2D9D5S1-F1
#
_cell.length_a   1.000
_cell.length_b   1.000
_cell.length_c   1.000
_cell.angle_alpha   90.00
_cell.angle_beta   90.00
_cell.angle_gamma   90.00
#
_symmetry.space_group_name_H-M   'P 1'
#
loop_
_entity.id
_entity.type
_entity.pdbx_description
1 polymer ?
#
loop_
_entity_poly.entity_id
_entity_poly.type
_entity_poly.pdbx_seq_one_letter_code
_entity_poly.pdbx_strand_id
1 'polypeptide(L)'
;MMKNKTTIDKIEFNSLGDEIIVIGRVFKNLMSFSTTITLPLNWFNIILNHLQKSNPEIIIHDYIHSLNYPDGTTQYELETYDLNEKDIDWTQFIDGDTIWYKIGA
;
A
#
# COMPACT_ATOMS: atom_id res chain seq x y z
N MET A 1 -20.92 7.11 -10.52
CA MET A 1 -20.08 7.27 -9.32
C MET A 1 -18.63 7.36 -9.80
N MET A 2 -17.93 8.46 -9.56
CA MET A 2 -16.48 8.51 -9.86
C MET A 2 -15.77 7.61 -8.86
N LYS A 3 -15.01 6.62 -9.36
CA LYS A 3 -14.16 5.77 -8.52
C LYS A 3 -13.10 6.64 -7.87
N ASN A 4 -13.00 6.62 -6.54
CA ASN A 4 -11.82 7.15 -5.87
C ASN A 4 -10.67 6.21 -6.24
N LYS A 5 -9.63 6.78 -6.83
CA LYS A 5 -8.45 6.02 -7.25
C LYS A 5 -7.33 6.38 -6.29
N THR A 6 -6.62 5.39 -5.77
CA THR A 6 -5.45 5.65 -4.91
C THR A 6 -4.24 4.98 -5.52
N THR A 7 -3.19 5.76 -5.72
CA THR A 7 -1.88 5.24 -6.09
C THR A 7 -1.10 4.94 -4.83
N ILE A 8 -0.48 3.76 -4.76
CA ILE A 8 0.57 3.50 -3.78
C ILE A 8 1.85 4.15 -4.29
N ASP A 9 2.56 4.86 -3.42
CA ASP A 9 3.91 5.35 -3.70
C ASP A 9 4.94 4.53 -2.90
N LYS A 10 4.63 4.22 -1.63
CA LYS A 10 5.49 3.43 -0.76
C LYS A 10 4.68 2.62 0.27
N ILE A 11 5.23 1.48 0.72
CA ILE A 11 4.73 0.73 1.87
C ILE A 11 5.87 0.53 2.86
N GLU A 12 5.63 0.75 4.14
CA GLU A 12 6.60 0.60 5.22
C GLU A 12 6.06 -0.36 6.29
N PHE A 13 6.90 -1.22 6.85
CA PHE A 13 6.54 -2.06 8.00
C PHE A 13 7.76 -2.55 8.78
N ASN A 14 7.57 -2.84 10.07
CA ASN A 14 8.63 -3.38 10.93
C ASN A 14 8.45 -4.89 11.11
N SER A 15 9.57 -5.63 11.13
CA SER A 15 9.66 -7.04 11.52
C SER A 15 8.91 -7.44 12.80
N LEU A 16 8.76 -6.53 13.77
CA LEU A 16 8.07 -6.77 15.04
C LEU A 16 6.66 -6.15 15.10
N GLY A 17 6.25 -5.42 14.06
CA GLY A 17 4.96 -4.77 13.98
C GLY A 17 3.87 -5.68 13.41
N ASP A 18 2.62 -5.38 13.74
CA ASP A 18 1.42 -6.03 13.21
C ASP A 18 0.69 -5.15 12.18
N GLU A 19 1.31 -4.05 11.76
CA GLU A 19 0.76 -3.07 10.83
C GLU A 19 1.74 -2.78 9.69
N ILE A 20 1.16 -2.36 8.56
CA ILE A 20 1.85 -1.69 7.46
C ILE A 20 1.36 -0.25 7.36
N ILE A 21 2.25 0.63 6.92
CA ILE A 21 1.97 2.02 6.59
C ILE A 21 2.03 2.14 5.07
N VAL A 22 0.90 2.44 4.44
CA VAL A 22 0.84 2.68 3.00
C VAL A 22 0.79 4.18 2.74
N ILE A 23 1.78 4.68 2.02
CA ILE A 23 1.92 6.07 1.62
C ILE A 23 1.56 6.18 0.14
N GLY A 24 0.73 7.16 -0.22
CA GLY A 24 0.27 7.29 -1.58
C GLY A 24 -0.47 8.60 -1.85
N ARG A 25 -1.26 8.60 -2.93
CA ARG A 25 -2.13 9.73 -3.30
C ARG A 25 -3.52 9.25 -3.64
N VAL A 26 -4.53 9.96 -3.15
CA VAL A 26 -5.93 9.74 -3.54
C VAL A 26 -6.31 10.78 -4.58
N PHE A 27 -6.91 10.31 -5.66
CA PHE A 27 -7.48 11.13 -6.73
C PHE A 27 -8.99 11.16 -6.60
N LYS A 28 -9.53 12.36 -6.42
CA LYS A 28 -10.98 12.62 -6.31
C LYS A 28 -11.34 13.82 -7.17
N ASN A 29 -12.15 13.59 -8.21
CA ASN A 29 -12.49 14.59 -9.22
C ASN A 29 -11.21 15.18 -9.87
N LEU A 30 -11.01 16.50 -9.77
CA LEU A 30 -9.82 17.21 -10.30
C LEU A 30 -8.75 17.47 -9.22
N MET A 31 -8.89 16.87 -8.03
CA MET A 31 -7.95 17.06 -6.92
C MET A 31 -7.19 15.78 -6.63
N SER A 32 -5.94 15.95 -6.20
CA SER A 32 -5.12 14.88 -5.63
C SER A 32 -4.58 15.34 -4.28
N PHE A 33 -4.52 14.42 -3.32
CA PHE A 33 -3.95 14.69 -2.00
C PHE A 33 -3.10 13.50 -1.55
N SER A 34 -1.98 13.78 -0.89
CA SER A 34 -1.17 12.75 -0.25
C SER A 34 -1.97 12.11 0.87
N THR A 35 -1.80 10.80 1.04
CA THR A 35 -2.45 10.03 2.09
C THR A 35 -1.47 9.05 2.72
N THR A 36 -1.71 8.75 3.99
CA THR A 36 -1.06 7.70 4.74
C THR A 36 -2.17 6.84 5.31
N ILE A 37 -2.12 5.53 5.04
CA ILE A 37 -3.11 4.56 5.47
C ILE A 37 -2.39 3.50 6.29
N THR A 38 -2.75 3.38 7.56
CA THR A 38 -2.30 2.26 8.40
C THR A 38 -3.26 1.09 8.22
N LEU A 39 -2.70 -0.09 7.96
CA LEU A 39 -3.45 -1.33 7.79
C LEU A 39 -2.81 -2.46 8.59
N PRO A 40 -3.57 -3.49 8.99
CA PRO A 40 -2.98 -4.70 9.55
C PRO A 40 -2.02 -5.37 8.55
N LEU A 41 -0.95 -6.00 9.06
CA LEU A 41 0.14 -6.59 8.27
C LEU A 41 -0.33 -7.61 7.24
N ASN A 42 -1.43 -8.31 7.50
CA ASN A 42 -2.00 -9.29 6.56
C ASN A 42 -2.43 -8.69 5.21
N TRP A 43 -2.67 -7.38 5.15
CA TRP A 43 -2.96 -6.67 3.90
C TRP A 43 -1.75 -6.58 2.96
N PHE A 44 -0.53 -6.72 3.48
CA PHE A 44 0.68 -6.59 2.69
C PHE A 44 0.69 -7.57 1.51
N ASN A 45 0.36 -8.84 1.77
CA ASN A 45 0.30 -9.86 0.72
C ASN A 45 -0.81 -9.59 -0.30
N ILE A 46 -1.94 -9.01 0.13
CA ILE A 46 -3.04 -8.66 -0.77
C ILE A 46 -2.58 -7.55 -1.73
N ILE A 47 -1.93 -6.53 -1.18
CA ILE A 47 -1.39 -5.40 -1.95
C ILE A 47 -0.29 -5.87 -2.90
N LEU A 48 0.67 -6.67 -2.43
CA LEU A 48 1.74 -7.24 -3.27
C LEU A 48 1.18 -8.04 -4.45
N ASN A 49 0.21 -8.93 -4.20
CA ASN A 49 -0.41 -9.73 -5.25
C ASN A 49 -1.13 -8.87 -6.28
N HIS A 50 -1.81 -7.80 -5.83
CA HIS A 50 -2.45 -6.85 -6.72
C HIS A 50 -1.43 -6.13 -7.61
N LEU A 51 -0.37 -5.58 -7.00
CA LEU A 51 0.71 -4.92 -7.74
C LEU A 51 1.39 -5.88 -8.73
N GLN A 52 1.62 -7.13 -8.34
CA GLN A 52 2.25 -8.13 -9.21
C GLN A 52 1.36 -8.52 -10.39
N LYS A 53 0.04 -8.59 -10.19
CA LYS A 53 -0.93 -8.87 -11.26
C LYS A 53 -1.00 -7.72 -12.26
N SER A 54 -0.88 -6.48 -11.78
CA SER A 54 -0.90 -5.27 -12.60
C SER A 54 0.42 -5.01 -13.34
N ASN A 55 1.54 -5.54 -12.85
CA ASN A 55 2.85 -5.41 -13.48
C ASN A 55 3.48 -6.81 -13.67
N PRO A 56 2.95 -7.65 -14.56
CA PRO A 56 3.39 -9.05 -14.73
C PRO A 56 4.82 -9.19 -15.28
N GLU A 57 5.40 -8.13 -15.83
CA GLU A 57 6.72 -8.12 -16.45
C GLU A 57 7.89 -7.92 -15.47
N ILE A 58 7.59 -7.58 -14.23
CA ILE A 58 8.57 -7.36 -13.15
C ILE A 58 8.29 -8.28 -11.96
N ILE A 59 9.24 -8.38 -11.04
CA ILE A 59 9.08 -9.08 -9.77
C ILE A 59 8.94 -8.04 -8.67
N ILE A 60 7.72 -7.84 -8.13
CA ILE A 60 7.47 -6.77 -7.15
C ILE A 60 8.32 -6.94 -5.89
N HIS A 61 8.63 -8.18 -5.51
CA HIS A 61 9.47 -8.46 -4.34
C HIS A 61 10.89 -7.90 -4.45
N ASP A 62 11.41 -7.68 -5.66
CA ASP A 62 12.76 -7.13 -5.86
C ASP A 62 12.85 -5.65 -5.49
N TYR A 63 11.70 -4.98 -5.34
CA TYR A 63 11.57 -3.58 -4.90
C TYR A 63 11.42 -3.44 -3.38
N ILE A 64 11.51 -4.54 -2.63
CA ILE A 64 11.50 -4.52 -1.17
C ILE A 64 12.93 -4.35 -0.67
N HIS A 65 13.15 -3.28 0.08
CA HIS A 65 14.42 -2.99 0.75
C HIS A 65 14.27 -3.15 2.26
N SER A 66 15.36 -3.52 2.92
CA SER A 66 15.39 -3.69 4.37
C SER A 66 16.53 -2.91 5.00
N LEU A 67 16.25 -2.30 6.15
CA LEU A 67 17.24 -1.66 7.01
C LEU A 67 17.22 -2.33 8.39
N ASN A 68 18.38 -2.82 8.83
CA ASN A 68 18.52 -3.41 10.16
C ASN A 68 18.98 -2.35 11.15
N TYR A 69 18.29 -2.25 12.28
CA TYR A 69 18.63 -1.34 13.37
C TYR A 69 19.47 -2.04 14.46
N PRO A 70 20.26 -1.28 15.24
CA PRO A 70 21.07 -1.84 16.33
C PRO A 70 20.27 -2.53 17.44
N ASP A 71 18.98 -2.22 17.58
CA ASP A 71 18.08 -2.84 18.56
C ASP A 71 17.54 -4.21 18.11
N GLY A 72 17.97 -4.70 16.93
CA GLY A 72 17.57 -5.97 16.36
C GLY A 72 16.28 -5.90 15.53
N THR A 73 15.67 -4.72 15.37
CA THR A 73 14.52 -4.54 14.48
C THR A 73 14.95 -4.39 13.02
N THR A 74 14.15 -4.93 12.11
CA THR A 74 14.30 -4.69 10.67
C THR A 74 13.11 -3.89 10.17
N GLN A 75 13.39 -2.77 9.52
CA GLN A 75 12.41 -2.00 8.77
C GLN A 75 12.43 -2.45 7.32
N TYR A 76 11.25 -2.68 6.76
CA TYR A 76 11.05 -3.02 5.36
C TYR A 76 10.34 -1.86 4.66
N GLU A 77 10.77 -1.57 3.44
CA GLU A 77 10.16 -0.57 2.57
C GLU A 77 9.97 -1.16 1.17
N LEU A 78 8.77 -1.03 0.62
CA LEU A 78 8.47 -1.28 -0.79
C LEU A 78 8.25 0.06 -1.48
N GLU A 79 9.12 0.42 -2.41
CA GLU A 79 8.97 1.61 -3.24
C GLU A 79 8.37 1.25 -4.61
N THR A 80 7.48 2.10 -5.13
CA THR A 80 6.70 1.78 -6.34
C THR A 80 6.90 2.77 -7.48
N TYR A 81 7.98 3.55 -7.46
CA TYR A 81 8.19 4.62 -8.43
C TYR A 81 8.43 4.11 -9.85
N ASP A 82 9.00 2.91 -9.99
CA ASP A 82 9.27 2.27 -11.28
C ASP A 82 8.10 1.41 -11.79
N LEU A 83 6.99 1.37 -11.04
CA LEU A 83 5.80 0.63 -11.44
C LEU A 83 4.94 1.45 -12.39
N ASN A 84 4.54 0.85 -13.51
CA ASN A 84 3.63 1.46 -14.47
C ASN A 84 2.20 1.52 -13.91
N GLU A 85 1.77 0.45 -13.23
CA GLU A 85 0.44 0.35 -12.60
C GLU A 85 0.57 0.16 -11.09
N LYS A 86 0.28 1.22 -10.33
CA LYS A 86 0.34 1.22 -8.86
C LYS A 86 -0.98 1.58 -8.20
N ASP A 87 -2.05 1.43 -8.97
CA ASP A 87 -3.39 1.82 -8.60
C ASP A 87 -4.06 0.69 -7.84
N ILE A 88 -4.60 1.03 -6.68
CA ILE A 88 -5.44 0.12 -5.93
C ILE A 88 -6.84 0.73 -5.84
N ASP A 89 -7.84 -0.07 -6.22
CA ASP A 89 -9.25 0.24 -6.05
C ASP A 89 -9.67 -0.26 -4.65
N TRP A 90 -9.68 0.63 -3.66
CA TRP A 90 -10.13 0.37 -2.29
C TRP A 90 -11.52 0.96 -2.12
N THR A 91 -12.47 0.16 -1.70
CA THR A 91 -13.72 0.66 -1.15
C THR A 91 -13.50 0.93 0.33
N GLN A 92 -13.48 2.21 0.70
CA GLN A 92 -13.53 2.61 2.10
C GLN A 92 -14.98 2.60 2.57
N PHE A 93 -15.27 1.97 3.70
CA PHE A 93 -16.56 2.08 4.37
C PHE A 93 -16.37 2.31 5.86
N ILE A 94 -17.19 3.19 6.43
CA ILE A 94 -17.13 3.57 7.83
C ILE A 94 -18.25 2.83 8.56
N ASP A 95 -17.92 2.11 9.62
CA ASP A 95 -18.88 1.46 10.52
C ASP A 95 -18.60 1.91 11.96
N GLY A 96 -19.43 2.83 12.46
CA GLY A 96 -19.16 3.56 13.70
C GLY A 96 -17.84 4.33 13.62
N ASP A 97 -16.94 4.06 14.55
CA ASP A 97 -15.59 4.66 14.61
C ASP A 97 -14.55 3.85 13.82
N THR A 98 -14.96 2.77 13.14
CA THR A 98 -14.05 1.89 12.40
C THR A 98 -14.05 2.22 10.91
N ILE A 99 -12.85 2.38 10.34
CA ILE A 99 -12.66 2.51 8.90
C ILE A 99 -12.25 1.16 8.33
N TRP A 100 -13.06 0.65 7.42
CA TRP A 100 -12.79 -0.57 6.67
C TRP A 100 -12.35 -0.27 5.25
N TYR A 101 -11.47 -1.12 4.72
CA TYR A 101 -11.03 -1.07 3.33
C TYR A 101 -11.32 -2.42 2.67
N LYS A 102 -11.73 -2.40 1.40
CA LYS A 102 -11.89 -3.60 0.56
C LYS A 102 -11.24 -3.35 -0.78
N ILE A 103 -10.25 -4.16 -1.16
CA ILE A 103 -9.70 -4.11 -2.52
C ILE A 103 -10.68 -4.78 -3.49
N GLY A 104 -11.05 -4.06 -4.56
CA GLY A 104 -11.85 -4.56 -5.67
C GLY A 104 -11.02 -5.48 -6.57
N ALA A 105 -11.60 -6.61 -6.98
CA ALA A 105 -11.00 -7.55 -7.92
C ALA A 105 -11.14 -7.12 -9.38
#